data_AF-A0A7W7QGW8-F1
#
_entry.id   AF-A0A7W7QGW8-F1
#
_cell.length_a   1.000
_cell.length_b   1.000
_cell.length_c   1.000
_cell.angle_alpha   90.00
_cell.angle_beta   90.00
_cell.angle_gamma   90.00
#
_symmetry.space_group_name_H-M   'P 1'
#
loop_
_entity.id
_entity.type
_entity.pdbx_description
1 polymer ?
#
loop_
_entity_poly.entity_id
_entity_poly.type
_entity_poly.pdbx_seq_one_letter_code
_entity_poly.pdbx_strand_id
1 'polypeptide(L)'
;MVAITLLVGLAPAVTLPAGRTFAALTEATQSLMSIPLPFLGALLAHDLWRSPRTARLTPTLLAATLLAAAVGVFGILVCALALTIAPAASGPDPWLNAGNLAAGSVLVQTVAQLTGTGLGLLLRSPVIACLSTIVLPMGLWLTLGSITPLHPAQPWLTPYTTAQNLLSGQMSPLAWSQWTVVVLIWGAGLNTLGAASLRWRKHSANQSFWAG
;
A
#
# COMPACT_ATOMS: atom_id res chain seq x y z
N MET A 1 -12.89 -7.64 4.82
CA MET A 1 -11.90 -6.59 4.47
C MET A 1 -11.90 -6.32 2.98
N VAL A 2 -11.54 -7.28 2.10
CA VAL A 2 -11.55 -7.07 0.64
C VAL A 2 -12.87 -6.52 0.10
N ALA A 3 -14.01 -7.11 0.45
CA ALA A 3 -15.31 -6.59 0.01
C ALA A 3 -15.56 -5.13 0.46
N ILE A 4 -15.13 -4.77 1.68
CA ILE A 4 -15.23 -3.39 2.19
C ILE A 4 -14.31 -2.47 1.38
N THR A 5 -13.07 -2.88 1.09
CA THR A 5 -12.15 -2.15 0.22
C THR A 5 -12.78 -1.86 -1.14
N LEU A 6 -13.35 -2.88 -1.77
CA LEU A 6 -13.98 -2.75 -3.09
C LEU A 6 -15.20 -1.82 -3.05
N LEU A 7 -16.05 -1.95 -2.02
CA LEU A 7 -17.23 -1.11 -1.84
C LEU A 7 -16.86 0.36 -1.59
N VAL A 8 -15.85 0.62 -0.77
CA VAL A 8 -15.44 2.00 -0.45
C VAL A 8 -14.90 2.72 -1.69
N GLY A 9 -14.15 2.03 -2.56
CA GLY A 9 -13.68 2.67 -3.79
C GLY A 9 -14.76 2.88 -4.86
N LEU A 10 -15.99 2.41 -4.66
CA LEU A 10 -17.13 2.83 -5.50
C LEU A 10 -17.64 4.23 -5.11
N ALA A 11 -17.35 4.72 -3.89
CA ALA A 11 -17.90 5.98 -3.40
C ALA A 11 -17.51 7.20 -4.27
N PRO A 12 -16.25 7.39 -4.71
CA PRO A 12 -15.88 8.55 -5.53
C PRO A 12 -16.55 8.55 -6.91
N ALA A 13 -16.87 7.36 -7.45
CA ALA A 13 -17.55 7.23 -8.73
C ALA A 13 -18.96 7.85 -8.71
N VAL A 14 -19.58 7.97 -7.53
CA VAL A 14 -20.95 8.46 -7.35
C VAL A 14 -21.06 9.83 -6.68
N THR A 15 -20.00 10.32 -6.02
CA THR A 15 -20.07 11.57 -5.22
C THR A 15 -19.31 12.76 -5.80
N LEU A 16 -18.43 12.57 -6.79
CA LEU A 16 -17.63 13.68 -7.31
C LEU A 16 -18.45 14.67 -8.17
N PRO A 17 -18.18 15.99 -8.07
CA PRO A 17 -18.89 17.02 -8.81
C PRO A 17 -18.62 16.97 -10.33
N ALA A 18 -19.40 17.76 -11.09
CA ALA A 18 -19.21 17.93 -12.53
C ALA A 18 -17.80 18.46 -12.86
N GLY A 19 -17.25 18.05 -14.01
CA GLY A 19 -15.87 18.35 -14.42
C GLY A 19 -14.84 17.30 -13.98
N ARG A 20 -15.30 16.09 -13.61
CA ARG A 20 -14.42 15.01 -13.14
C ARG A 20 -13.48 14.49 -14.23
N THR A 21 -12.24 14.19 -13.84
CA THR A 21 -11.21 13.58 -14.68
C THR A 21 -10.84 12.19 -14.15
N PHE A 22 -10.19 11.37 -14.98
CA PHE A 22 -9.73 10.04 -14.57
C PHE A 22 -8.72 10.12 -13.42
N ALA A 23 -7.87 11.15 -13.41
CA ALA A 23 -6.94 11.44 -12.32
C ALA A 23 -7.66 11.66 -10.99
N ALA A 24 -8.63 12.58 -10.95
CA ALA A 24 -9.36 12.92 -9.72
C ALA A 24 -10.14 11.72 -9.15
N LEU A 25 -10.79 10.94 -10.03
CA LEU A 25 -11.49 9.71 -9.65
C LEU A 25 -10.52 8.65 -9.11
N THR A 26 -9.41 8.43 -9.81
CA THR A 26 -8.41 7.41 -9.46
C THR A 26 -7.71 7.76 -8.16
N GLU A 27 -7.29 9.01 -7.97
CA GLU A 27 -6.64 9.47 -6.74
C GLU A 27 -7.51 9.21 -5.51
N ALA A 28 -8.77 9.66 -5.55
CA ALA A 28 -9.72 9.45 -4.46
C ALA A 28 -10.01 7.95 -4.21
N THR A 29 -10.28 7.20 -5.29
CA THR A 29 -10.62 5.77 -5.21
C THR A 29 -9.47 4.95 -4.65
N GLN A 30 -8.26 5.13 -5.18
CA GLN A 30 -7.09 4.37 -4.79
C GLN A 30 -6.61 4.73 -3.38
N SER A 31 -6.70 6.00 -2.99
CA SER A 31 -6.38 6.43 -1.63
C SER A 31 -7.29 5.76 -0.60
N LEU A 32 -8.60 5.72 -0.87
CA LEU A 32 -9.56 5.05 -0.01
C LEU A 32 -9.35 3.52 0.05
N MET A 33 -9.11 2.90 -1.11
CA MET A 33 -8.86 1.45 -1.20
C MET A 33 -7.55 1.03 -0.54
N SER A 34 -6.56 1.92 -0.49
CA SER A 34 -5.26 1.67 0.12
C SER A 34 -5.33 1.57 1.64
N ILE A 35 -6.27 2.27 2.29
CA ILE A 35 -6.40 2.28 3.77
C ILE A 35 -6.50 0.86 4.36
N PRO A 36 -7.42 -0.03 3.92
CA PRO A 36 -7.58 -1.37 4.50
C PRO A 36 -6.49 -2.39 4.10
N LEU A 37 -5.73 -2.17 3.03
CA LEU A 37 -4.77 -3.18 2.54
C LEU A 37 -3.62 -3.49 3.52
N PRO A 38 -2.95 -2.50 4.13
CA PRO A 38 -1.90 -2.77 5.11
C PRO A 38 -2.41 -3.62 6.29
N PHE A 39 -3.66 -3.45 6.72
CA PHE A 39 -4.26 -4.28 7.76
C PHE A 39 -4.36 -5.73 7.32
N LEU A 40 -4.80 -5.96 6.08
CA LEU A 40 -4.88 -7.30 5.52
C LEU A 40 -3.50 -7.94 5.40
N GLY A 41 -2.50 -7.18 4.94
CA GLY A 41 -1.11 -7.61 4.93
C GLY A 41 -0.60 -8.02 6.32
N ALA A 42 -0.89 -7.21 7.34
CA ALA A 42 -0.48 -7.48 8.71
C ALA A 42 -1.13 -8.75 9.28
N LEU A 43 -2.41 -8.96 9.01
CA LEU A 43 -3.13 -10.17 9.43
C LEU A 43 -2.62 -11.43 8.71
N LEU A 44 -2.39 -11.37 7.40
CA LEU A 44 -1.80 -12.47 6.64
C LEU A 44 -0.42 -12.86 7.17
N ALA A 45 0.40 -11.87 7.53
CA ALA A 45 1.68 -12.10 8.17
C ALA A 45 1.55 -12.72 9.56
N HIS A 46 0.56 -12.30 10.35
CA HIS A 46 0.27 -12.89 11.65
C HIS A 46 -0.21 -14.34 11.56
N ASP A 47 -0.88 -14.73 10.48
CA ASP A 47 -1.26 -16.12 10.25
C ASP A 47 -0.03 -17.00 9.95
N LEU A 48 0.99 -16.47 9.27
CA LEU A 48 2.30 -17.15 9.13
C LEU A 48 2.94 -17.42 10.50
N TRP A 49 2.76 -16.49 11.45
CA TRP A 49 3.23 -16.67 12.82
C TRP A 49 2.50 -17.78 13.57
N ARG A 50 1.17 -17.84 13.44
CA ARG A 50 0.35 -18.83 14.15
C ARG A 50 0.45 -20.23 13.54
N SER A 51 0.70 -20.36 12.24
CA SER A 51 0.73 -21.66 11.56
C SER A 51 1.98 -21.85 10.69
N PRO A 52 3.18 -21.89 11.29
CA PRO A 52 4.45 -21.92 10.56
C PRO A 52 4.75 -23.23 9.81
N ARG A 53 3.94 -24.29 10.01
CA ARG A 53 4.08 -25.58 9.32
C ARG A 53 3.34 -25.63 7.97
N THR A 54 2.27 -24.85 7.81
CA THR A 54 1.41 -24.87 6.61
C THR A 54 1.66 -23.67 5.70
N ALA A 55 1.97 -22.51 6.28
CA ALA A 55 2.10 -21.27 5.54
C ALA A 55 3.58 -20.93 5.25
N ARG A 56 3.92 -20.76 3.97
CA ARG A 56 5.27 -20.39 3.51
C ARG A 56 5.31 -18.89 3.19
N LEU A 57 6.42 -18.24 3.53
CA LEU A 57 6.59 -16.80 3.35
C LEU A 57 6.45 -16.36 1.89
N THR A 58 7.20 -16.99 0.98
CA THR A 58 7.22 -16.62 -0.45
C THR A 58 5.83 -16.65 -1.11
N PRO A 59 5.04 -17.73 -1.03
CA PRO A 59 3.70 -17.73 -1.61
C PRO A 59 2.76 -16.74 -0.91
N THR A 60 2.99 -16.43 0.37
CA THR A 60 2.19 -15.41 1.07
C THR A 60 2.48 -14.00 0.55
N LEU A 61 3.76 -13.66 0.34
CA LEU A 61 4.15 -12.39 -0.26
C LEU A 61 3.68 -12.26 -1.71
N LEU A 62 3.73 -13.37 -2.46
CA LEU A 62 3.19 -13.41 -3.83
C LEU A 62 1.68 -13.21 -3.82
N ALA A 63 0.94 -13.94 -2.98
CA ALA A 63 -0.51 -13.80 -2.85
C ALA A 63 -0.91 -12.38 -2.40
N ALA A 64 -0.17 -11.80 -1.45
CA ALA A 64 -0.37 -10.42 -1.01
C ALA A 64 -0.16 -9.43 -2.17
N THR A 65 0.93 -9.57 -2.91
CA THR A 65 1.22 -8.71 -4.08
C THR A 65 0.15 -8.85 -5.18
N LEU A 66 -0.26 -10.09 -5.50
CA LEU A 66 -1.30 -10.34 -6.50
C LEU A 66 -2.65 -9.76 -6.07
N LEU A 67 -3.02 -9.89 -4.80
CA LEU A 67 -4.24 -9.30 -4.26
C LEU A 67 -4.21 -7.77 -4.34
N ALA A 68 -3.08 -7.16 -3.97
CA ALA A 68 -2.89 -5.72 -4.06
C ALA A 68 -3.01 -5.23 -5.51
N ALA A 69 -2.39 -5.94 -6.46
CA ALA A 69 -2.51 -5.63 -7.87
C ALA A 69 -3.97 -5.74 -8.35
N ALA A 70 -4.69 -6.78 -7.95
CA ALA A 70 -6.11 -6.95 -8.28
C ALA A 70 -6.98 -5.80 -7.75
N VAL A 71 -6.74 -5.33 -6.52
CA VAL A 71 -7.43 -4.16 -5.96
C VAL A 71 -7.11 -2.88 -6.75
N GLY A 72 -5.84 -2.68 -7.13
CA GLY A 72 -5.43 -1.55 -7.95
C GLY A 72 -6.13 -1.54 -9.31
N VAL A 73 -6.11 -2.69 -10.01
CA VAL A 73 -6.82 -2.90 -11.29
C VAL A 73 -8.32 -2.68 -11.14
N PHE A 74 -8.94 -3.20 -10.07
CA PHE A 74 -10.36 -2.99 -9.84
C PHE A 74 -10.72 -1.50 -9.70
N GLY A 75 -9.96 -0.74 -8.89
CA GLY A 75 -10.21 0.70 -8.74
C GLY A 75 -10.07 1.46 -10.07
N ILE A 76 -9.11 1.08 -10.92
CA ILE A 76 -8.96 1.63 -12.28
C ILE A 76 -10.20 1.34 -13.13
N LEU A 77 -10.67 0.09 -13.14
CA LEU A 77 -11.84 -0.31 -13.92
C LEU A 77 -13.11 0.43 -13.46
N VAL A 78 -13.28 0.62 -12.16
CA VAL A 78 -14.37 1.43 -11.59
C VAL A 78 -14.29 2.88 -12.06
N CYS A 79 -13.11 3.51 -11.99
CA CYS A 79 -12.93 4.89 -12.43
C CYS A 79 -13.16 5.06 -13.94
N ALA A 80 -12.66 4.12 -14.74
CA ALA A 80 -12.85 4.12 -16.18
C ALA A 80 -14.34 3.96 -16.54
N LEU A 81 -15.04 3.01 -15.88
CA LEU A 81 -16.47 2.81 -16.08
C LEU A 81 -17.27 4.05 -15.68
N ALA A 82 -16.93 4.70 -14.55
CA ALA A 82 -17.62 5.89 -14.09
C ALA A 82 -17.56 7.04 -15.11
N LEU A 83 -16.42 7.21 -15.79
CA LEU A 83 -16.27 8.21 -16.86
C LEU A 83 -17.01 7.84 -18.14
N THR A 84 -17.02 6.56 -18.53
CA THR A 84 -17.68 6.13 -19.78
C THR A 84 -19.21 6.20 -19.68
N ILE A 85 -19.80 5.94 -18.51
CA ILE A 85 -21.26 5.95 -18.33
C ILE A 85 -21.86 7.36 -18.17
N ALA A 86 -21.05 8.36 -17.80
CA ALA A 86 -21.51 9.74 -17.68
C ALA A 86 -20.50 10.73 -18.27
N PRO A 87 -20.37 10.73 -19.62
CA PRO A 87 -19.41 11.55 -20.35
C PRO A 87 -19.75 13.05 -20.31
N ALA A 88 -21.03 13.40 -20.16
CA ALA A 88 -21.48 14.78 -20.03
C ALA A 88 -21.00 15.48 -18.73
N ALA A 89 -20.59 14.69 -17.72
CA ALA A 89 -20.05 15.21 -16.47
C ALA A 89 -18.51 15.33 -16.48
N SER A 90 -17.85 14.96 -17.58
CA SER A 90 -16.39 14.90 -17.69
C SER A 90 -15.78 16.28 -17.97
N GLY A 91 -14.63 16.54 -17.35
CA GLY A 91 -13.82 17.73 -17.66
C GLY A 91 -13.10 17.63 -19.01
N PRO A 92 -12.38 18.69 -19.43
CA PRO A 92 -11.50 18.63 -20.59
C PRO A 92 -10.39 17.57 -20.38
N ASP A 93 -10.02 16.87 -21.46
CA ASP A 93 -9.03 15.79 -21.49
C ASP A 93 -9.17 14.74 -20.36
N PRO A 94 -10.34 14.08 -20.26
CA PRO A 94 -10.68 13.25 -19.09
C PRO A 94 -9.77 12.04 -18.90
N TRP A 95 -9.04 11.62 -19.95
CA TRP A 95 -8.16 10.44 -19.96
C TRP A 95 -6.67 10.78 -19.89
N LEU A 96 -6.31 12.04 -19.64
CA LEU A 96 -4.91 12.46 -19.55
C LEU A 96 -4.15 11.60 -18.51
N ASN A 97 -2.98 11.09 -18.90
CA ASN A 97 -2.10 10.23 -18.09
C ASN A 97 -2.72 8.91 -17.59
N ALA A 98 -3.80 8.40 -18.21
CA ALA A 98 -4.49 7.20 -17.73
C ALA A 98 -3.56 5.97 -17.56
N GLY A 99 -2.59 5.78 -18.46
CA GLY A 99 -1.61 4.70 -18.34
C GLY A 99 -0.72 4.82 -17.10
N ASN A 100 -0.20 6.02 -16.80
CA ASN A 100 0.64 6.26 -15.63
C ASN A 100 -0.16 6.10 -14.33
N LEU A 101 -1.40 6.58 -14.32
CA LEU A 101 -2.33 6.42 -13.20
C LEU A 101 -2.68 4.95 -12.95
N ALA A 102 -2.83 4.16 -14.01
CA ALA A 102 -3.06 2.73 -13.90
C ALA A 102 -1.86 2.01 -13.26
N ALA A 103 -0.65 2.27 -13.74
CA ALA A 103 0.57 1.74 -13.12
C ALA A 103 0.70 2.22 -11.66
N GLY A 104 0.53 3.52 -11.42
CA GLY A 104 0.62 4.14 -10.10
C GLY A 104 -0.34 3.53 -9.09
N SER A 105 -1.59 3.26 -9.50
CA SER A 105 -2.60 2.58 -8.68
C SER A 105 -2.11 1.21 -8.19
N VAL A 106 -1.63 0.36 -9.10
CA VAL A 106 -1.12 -0.98 -8.76
C VAL A 106 0.09 -0.89 -7.83
N LEU A 107 1.00 0.05 -8.08
CA LEU A 107 2.18 0.27 -7.25
C LEU A 107 1.82 0.75 -5.85
N VAL A 108 0.89 1.69 -5.71
CA VAL A 108 0.40 2.19 -4.41
C VAL A 108 -0.20 1.05 -3.59
N GLN A 109 -1.09 0.26 -4.19
CA GLN A 109 -1.69 -0.87 -3.48
C GLN A 109 -0.65 -1.90 -3.05
N THR A 110 0.34 -2.17 -3.91
CA THR A 110 1.42 -3.13 -3.63
C THR A 110 2.28 -2.67 -2.45
N VAL A 111 2.69 -1.40 -2.41
CA VAL A 111 3.47 -0.84 -1.30
C VAL A 111 2.66 -0.85 -0.01
N ALA A 112 1.39 -0.48 -0.06
CA ALA A 112 0.50 -0.49 1.11
C ALA A 112 0.38 -1.90 1.71
N GLN A 113 0.10 -2.89 0.86
CA GLN A 113 0.01 -4.29 1.26
C GLN A 113 1.33 -4.81 1.84
N LEU A 114 2.46 -4.57 1.17
CA LEU A 114 3.78 -5.05 1.62
C LEU A 114 4.23 -4.38 2.93
N THR A 115 3.88 -3.11 3.13
CA THR A 115 4.11 -2.42 4.40
C THR A 115 3.37 -3.13 5.53
N GLY A 116 2.11 -3.49 5.28
CA GLY A 116 1.30 -4.32 6.16
C GLY A 116 1.94 -5.65 6.50
N THR A 117 2.33 -6.42 5.48
CA THR A 117 2.97 -7.73 5.70
C THR A 117 4.27 -7.60 6.48
N GLY A 118 5.12 -6.64 6.15
CA GLY A 118 6.39 -6.41 6.83
C GLY A 118 6.19 -6.09 8.32
N LEU A 119 5.28 -5.18 8.65
CA LEU A 119 4.97 -4.85 10.04
C LEU A 119 4.31 -6.01 10.80
N GLY A 120 3.41 -6.76 10.17
CA GLY A 120 2.83 -7.96 10.77
C GLY A 120 3.84 -9.09 11.00
N LEU A 121 4.90 -9.15 10.20
CA LEU A 121 6.01 -10.07 10.43
C LEU A 121 6.91 -9.62 11.58
N LEU A 122 7.12 -8.32 11.76
CA LEU A 122 7.99 -7.76 12.79
C LEU A 122 7.33 -7.71 14.17
N LEU A 123 6.04 -7.39 14.22
CA LEU A 123 5.31 -7.10 15.44
C LEU A 123 4.44 -8.30 15.86
N ARG A 124 4.55 -8.70 17.12
CA ARG A 124 3.88 -9.90 17.65
C ARG A 124 2.37 -9.74 17.83
N SER A 125 1.90 -8.52 18.06
CA SER A 125 0.49 -8.22 18.24
C SER A 125 -0.11 -7.75 16.91
N PRO A 126 -1.14 -8.42 16.37
CA PRO A 126 -1.76 -8.02 15.10
C PRO A 126 -2.41 -6.63 15.20
N VAL A 127 -2.92 -6.27 16.38
CA VAL A 127 -3.49 -4.93 16.64
C VAL A 127 -2.39 -3.87 16.55
N ILE A 128 -1.24 -4.09 17.17
CA ILE A 128 -0.12 -3.15 17.10
C ILE A 128 0.40 -3.04 15.66
N ALA A 129 0.55 -4.17 14.96
CA ALA A 129 0.94 -4.17 13.55
C ALA A 129 0.00 -3.33 12.68
N CYS A 130 -1.31 -3.52 12.85
CA CYS A 130 -2.36 -2.76 12.18
C CYS A 130 -2.33 -1.27 12.51
N LEU A 131 -2.09 -0.90 13.77
CA LEU A 131 -1.97 0.53 14.12
C LEU A 131 -0.69 1.13 13.54
N SER A 132 0.42 0.38 13.54
CA SER A 132 1.70 0.83 13.02
C SER A 132 1.69 1.11 11.51
N THR A 133 0.82 0.47 10.72
CA THR A 133 0.70 0.77 9.28
C THR A 133 0.12 2.16 9.01
N ILE A 134 -0.53 2.78 9.98
CA ILE A 134 -0.97 4.18 9.92
C ILE A 134 0.01 5.07 10.66
N VAL A 135 0.31 4.74 11.92
CA VAL A 135 1.08 5.60 12.82
C VAL A 135 2.49 5.83 12.30
N LEU A 136 3.17 4.82 11.76
CA LEU A 136 4.56 4.99 11.31
C LEU A 136 4.64 5.81 10.02
N PRO A 137 3.90 5.50 8.92
CA PRO A 137 3.98 6.31 7.71
C PRO A 137 3.48 7.75 7.92
N MET A 138 2.35 7.93 8.62
CA MET A 138 1.79 9.26 8.84
C MET A 138 2.59 10.05 9.86
N GLY A 139 3.04 9.43 10.95
CA GLY A 139 3.90 10.06 11.94
C GLY A 139 5.22 10.51 11.35
N LEU A 140 5.87 9.68 10.53
CA LEU A 140 7.09 10.06 9.82
C LEU A 140 6.84 11.22 8.84
N TRP A 141 5.75 11.17 8.08
CA TRP A 141 5.40 12.26 7.17
C TRP A 141 5.15 13.57 7.91
N LEU A 142 4.33 13.57 8.96
CA LEU A 142 4.05 14.76 9.77
C LEU A 142 5.31 15.34 10.42
N THR A 143 6.16 14.48 10.99
CA THR A 143 7.40 14.94 11.65
C THR A 143 8.39 15.55 10.67
N LEU A 144 8.65 14.90 9.53
CA LEU A 144 9.52 15.45 8.49
C LEU A 144 8.95 16.75 7.90
N GLY A 145 7.62 16.87 7.79
CA GLY A 145 6.96 18.05 7.26
C GLY A 145 6.95 19.24 8.22
N SER A 146 6.92 18.96 9.52
CA SER A 146 6.91 20.00 10.57
C SER A 146 8.30 20.61 10.80
N ILE A 147 9.36 19.98 10.31
CA ILE A 147 10.74 20.41 10.52
C ILE A 147 11.30 20.88 9.17
N THR A 148 11.35 22.19 8.95
CA THR A 148 11.78 22.82 7.68
C THR A 148 13.03 22.19 7.03
N PRO A 149 14.16 21.96 7.75
CA PRO A 149 15.34 21.35 7.13
C PRO A 149 15.14 19.88 6.71
N LEU A 150 14.15 19.18 7.26
CA LEU A 150 13.86 17.77 6.97
C LEU A 150 12.76 17.58 5.92
N HIS A 151 12.01 18.63 5.58
CA HIS A 151 10.94 18.58 4.58
C HIS A 151 11.39 17.92 3.24
N PRO A 152 12.60 18.21 2.70
CA PRO A 152 13.06 17.56 1.46
C PRO A 152 13.21 16.03 1.55
N ALA A 153 13.26 15.45 2.75
CA ALA A 153 13.38 14.01 2.96
C ALA A 153 12.04 13.27 2.89
N GLN A 154 10.89 13.95 3.01
CA GLN A 154 9.56 13.34 2.93
C GLN A 154 9.36 12.42 1.71
N PRO A 155 9.65 12.86 0.46
CA PRO A 155 9.44 12.01 -0.71
C PRO A 155 10.35 10.79 -0.75
N TRP A 156 11.48 10.81 -0.06
CA TRP A 156 12.41 9.67 0.00
C TRP A 156 12.03 8.63 1.05
N LEU A 157 11.39 9.07 2.12
CA LEU A 157 11.20 8.24 3.32
C LEU A 157 9.75 7.85 3.56
N THR A 158 8.78 8.47 2.89
CA THR A 158 7.36 8.30 3.22
C THR A 158 6.56 7.72 2.05
N PRO A 159 5.73 6.67 2.28
CA PRO A 159 4.82 6.13 1.28
C PRO A 159 3.79 7.15 0.79
N TYR A 160 3.42 8.11 1.63
CA TYR A 160 2.36 9.06 1.33
C TYR A 160 2.73 10.02 0.20
N THR A 161 3.89 10.68 0.29
CA THR A 161 4.34 11.62 -0.75
C THR A 161 4.58 10.90 -2.08
N THR A 162 5.11 9.69 -2.07
CA THR A 162 5.31 8.91 -3.30
C THR A 162 4.01 8.41 -3.91
N ALA A 163 3.00 8.07 -3.09
CA ALA A 163 1.66 7.74 -3.56
C ALA A 163 0.98 8.94 -4.24
N GLN A 164 1.09 10.14 -3.67
CA GLN A 164 0.58 11.37 -4.31
C GLN A 164 1.23 11.60 -5.68
N ASN A 165 2.56 11.45 -5.77
CA ASN A 165 3.27 11.61 -7.04
C ASN A 165 2.80 10.59 -8.09
N LEU A 166 2.64 9.31 -7.70
CA LEU A 166 2.15 8.25 -8.58
C LEU A 166 0.71 8.51 -9.06
N LEU A 167 -0.17 8.95 -8.14
CA LEU A 167 -1.58 9.21 -8.41
C LEU A 167 -1.84 10.56 -9.08
N SER A 168 -0.83 11.43 -9.19
CA SER A 168 -0.90 12.62 -10.05
C SER A 168 -0.77 12.27 -11.56
N GLY A 169 -0.26 11.07 -11.87
CA GLY A 169 0.03 10.63 -13.23
C GLY A 169 1.28 11.26 -13.85
N GLN A 170 1.97 12.16 -13.13
CA GLN A 170 3.19 12.83 -13.58
C GLN A 170 4.39 12.42 -12.71
N MET A 171 5.13 11.41 -13.18
CA MET A 171 6.33 10.93 -12.50
C MET A 171 7.60 11.44 -13.19
N SER A 172 8.30 12.36 -12.53
CA SER A 172 9.65 12.75 -12.94
C SER A 172 10.66 11.62 -12.66
N PRO A 173 11.84 11.61 -13.31
CA PRO A 173 12.90 10.64 -12.99
C PRO A 173 13.31 10.65 -11.50
N LEU A 174 13.29 11.82 -10.87
CA LEU A 174 13.54 11.95 -9.44
C LEU A 174 12.45 11.29 -8.60
N ALA A 175 11.18 11.46 -8.98
CA ALA A 175 10.05 10.82 -8.30
C ALA A 175 10.10 9.28 -8.39
N TRP A 176 10.61 8.73 -9.50
CA TRP A 176 10.85 7.29 -9.65
C TRP A 176 11.95 6.79 -8.70
N SER A 177 13.04 7.54 -8.56
CA SER A 177 14.10 7.20 -7.59
C SER A 177 13.58 7.24 -6.15
N GLN A 178 12.81 8.28 -5.81
CA GLN A 178 12.16 8.44 -4.51
C GLN A 178 11.21 7.27 -4.20
N TRP A 179 10.35 6.92 -5.15
CA TRP A 179 9.48 5.75 -5.03
C TRP A 179 10.26 4.45 -4.83
N THR A 180 11.35 4.26 -5.57
CA THR A 180 12.21 3.07 -5.43
C THR A 180 12.78 2.96 -4.03
N VAL A 181 13.26 4.08 -3.45
CA VAL A 181 13.76 4.10 -2.07
C VAL A 181 12.65 3.76 -1.07
N VAL A 182 11.45 4.32 -1.24
CA VAL A 182 10.30 3.99 -0.40
C VAL A 182 9.94 2.50 -0.48
N VAL A 183 9.90 1.91 -1.68
CA VAL A 183 9.67 0.47 -1.86
C VAL A 183 10.74 -0.35 -1.17
N LEU A 184 12.01 0.06 -1.26
CA LEU A 184 13.11 -0.63 -0.60
C LEU A 184 13.00 -0.57 0.93
N ILE A 185 12.59 0.55 1.50
CA ILE A 185 12.44 0.71 2.96
C ILE A 185 11.20 -0.05 3.45
N TRP A 186 10.03 0.30 2.91
CA TRP A 186 8.73 -0.11 3.45
C TRP A 186 8.23 -1.43 2.88
N GLY A 187 8.52 -1.71 1.61
CA GLY A 187 8.21 -2.98 0.97
C GLY A 187 9.25 -4.04 1.30
N ALA A 188 10.45 -3.91 0.75
CA ALA A 188 11.48 -4.96 0.87
C ALA A 188 12.11 -5.02 2.28
N GLY A 189 12.47 -3.88 2.86
CA GLY A 189 13.20 -3.78 4.13
C GLY A 189 12.40 -4.37 5.29
N LEU A 190 11.14 -3.93 5.46
CA LEU A 190 10.30 -4.47 6.53
C LEU A 190 10.05 -5.98 6.38
N ASN A 191 9.80 -6.47 5.16
CA ASN A 191 9.57 -7.89 4.94
C ASN A 191 10.83 -8.75 5.13
N THR A 192 12.01 -8.25 4.75
CA THR A 192 13.28 -8.96 4.96
C THR A 192 13.65 -9.02 6.45
N LEU A 193 13.51 -7.90 7.18
CA LEU A 193 13.71 -7.86 8.63
C LEU A 193 12.69 -8.76 9.36
N GLY A 194 11.43 -8.72 8.95
CA GLY A 194 10.37 -9.59 9.47
C GLY A 194 10.70 -11.07 9.27
N ALA A 195 11.12 -11.45 8.06
CA ALA A 195 11.53 -12.80 7.74
C ALA A 195 12.75 -13.27 8.55
N ALA A 196 13.75 -12.40 8.74
CA ALA A 196 14.90 -12.69 9.59
C ALA A 196 14.46 -12.92 11.04
N SER A 197 13.61 -12.05 11.58
CA SER A 197 13.12 -12.17 12.96
C SER A 197 12.37 -13.49 13.22
N LEU A 198 11.60 -13.98 12.22
CA LEU A 198 10.94 -15.27 12.27
C LEU A 198 11.93 -16.44 12.32
N ARG A 199 12.99 -16.40 11.49
CA ARG A 199 14.01 -17.45 11.44
C ARG A 199 14.77 -17.55 12.75
N TRP A 200 15.18 -16.41 13.30
CA TRP A 200 15.95 -16.34 14.55
C TRP A 200 15.18 -16.96 15.72
N ARG A 201 13.88 -16.67 15.83
CA ARG A 201 13.04 -17.20 16.91
C ARG A 201 12.78 -18.70 16.80
N LYS A 202 12.63 -19.22 15.58
CA LYS A 202 12.53 -20.69 15.35
C LYS A 202 13.79 -21.41 15.85
N HIS A 203 14.96 -20.81 15.64
CA HIS A 203 16.23 -21.36 16.11
C HIS A 203 16.31 -21.40 17.64
N SER A 204 15.93 -20.30 18.32
CA SER A 204 15.93 -20.24 19.79
C SER A 204 14.96 -21.23 20.43
N ALA A 205 13.75 -21.41 19.86
CA ALA A 205 12.75 -22.34 20.39
C ALA A 205 13.18 -23.82 20.28
N ASN A 206 13.90 -24.18 19.22
CA ASN A 206 14.46 -25.53 19.08
C ASN A 206 15.55 -25.78 20.12
N GLN A 207 16.42 -24.80 20.41
CA GLN A 207 17.48 -24.98 21.40
C GLN A 207 16.96 -25.18 22.83
N SER A 208 15.88 -24.48 23.22
CA SER A 208 15.27 -24.68 24.54
C SER A 208 14.59 -26.04 24.71
N PHE A 209 14.16 -26.69 23.62
CA PHE A 209 13.53 -28.01 23.68
C PHE A 209 14.54 -29.13 23.93
N TRP A 210 15.79 -29.00 23.49
CA TRP A 210 16.84 -30.00 23.69
C TRP A 210 17.67 -29.80 24.97
N ALA A 211 17.45 -28.69 25.68
CA ALA A 211 18.20 -28.31 26.89
C ALA A 211 17.46 -28.63 28.21
N GLY A 212 16.27 -29.24 28.15
CA GLY A 212 15.50 -29.69 29.32
C GLY A 212 15.17 -31.17 29.19
#